data_AF-A0A9D5TD59-F1
#
_entry.id   AF-A0A9D5TD59-F1
#
_cell.length_a   1.000
_cell.length_b   1.000
_cell.length_c   1.000
_cell.angle_alpha   90.00
_cell.angle_beta   90.00
_cell.angle_gamma   90.00
#
_symmetry.space_group_name_H-M   'P 1'
#
loop_
_entity.id
_entity.type
_entity.pdbx_description
1 polymer ?
#
loop_
_entity_poly.entity_id
_entity_poly.type
_entity_poly.pdbx_seq_one_letter_code
_entity_poly.pdbx_strand_id
1 'polypeptide(L)' 'MEFLICCTYEIAAEQKARVTYDNILRLSDDPDVNDVIKFLREREVVHFQRFGEAMQKLREKLNQKNVYYMNPSFDM' A
#
# COMPACT_ATOMS: atom_id res chain seq x y z
N MET A 1 -4.81 -1.98 -16.98
CA MET A 1 -4.52 -0.54 -16.87
C MET A 1 -5.15 0.10 -15.61
N GLU A 2 -5.51 -0.68 -14.57
CA GLU A 2 -6.03 -0.14 -13.30
C GLU A 2 -5.02 -0.23 -12.14
N PHE A 3 -4.09 -1.19 -12.24
CA PHE A 3 -3.09 -1.49 -11.20
C PHE A 3 -2.06 -0.37 -10.99
N LEU A 4 -1.78 0.43 -12.02
CA LEU A 4 -0.77 1.48 -11.96
C LEU A 4 -1.32 2.77 -11.34
N ILE A 5 -2.64 3.01 -11.45
CA ILE A 5 -3.27 4.28 -11.03
C ILE A 5 -3.40 4.35 -9.50
N CYS A 6 -3.77 3.24 -8.85
CA CYS A 6 -3.83 3.17 -7.39
C CYS A 6 -2.44 3.40 -6.75
N CYS A 7 -1.42 2.65 -7.17
CA CYS A 7 -0.09 2.76 -6.58
C CYS A 7 0.58 4.11 -6.86
N THR A 8 0.44 4.67 -8.07
CA THR A 8 1.05 5.98 -8.38
C THR A 8 0.36 7.13 -7.64
N TYR A 9 -0.96 7.06 -7.48
CA TYR A 9 -1.72 8.04 -6.72
C TYR A 9 -1.42 7.96 -5.21
N GLU A 10 -1.35 6.76 -4.64
CA GLU A 10 -0.98 6.58 -3.23
C GLU A 10 0.45 7.03 -2.97
N ILE A 11 1.44 6.62 -3.79
CA ILE A 11 2.83 7.03 -3.61
C ILE A 11 2.99 8.56 -3.70
N ALA A 12 2.31 9.21 -4.65
CA ALA A 12 2.37 10.66 -4.78
C ALA A 12 1.68 11.40 -3.62
N ALA A 13 0.51 10.91 -3.18
CA ALA A 13 -0.22 11.49 -2.06
C ALA A 13 0.52 11.28 -0.72
N GLU A 14 1.09 10.10 -0.51
CA GLU A 14 1.86 9.71 0.68
C GLU A 14 3.17 10.52 0.78
N GLN A 15 3.89 10.70 -0.34
CA GLN A 15 5.08 11.56 -0.35
C GLN A 15 4.74 13.02 -0.04
N LYS A 16 3.61 13.53 -0.55
CA LYS A 16 3.13 14.89 -0.25
C LYS A 16 2.70 15.03 1.21
N ALA A 17 2.02 14.03 1.77
CA ALA A 17 1.60 14.01 3.16
C ALA A 17 2.83 13.94 4.10
N ARG A 18 3.82 13.11 3.78
CA ARG A 18 5.07 12.96 4.54
C ARG A 18 5.85 14.27 4.66
N VAL A 19 6.03 14.99 3.56
CA VAL A 19 6.69 16.31 3.59
C VAL A 19 5.89 17.31 4.43
N THR A 20 4.56 17.25 4.35
CA THR A 20 3.68 18.13 5.14
C THR A 20 3.77 17.83 6.64
N TYR A 21 3.73 16.56 7.03
CA TYR A 21 3.84 16.11 8.42
C TYR A 21 5.21 16.41 9.04
N ASP A 22 6.29 16.16 8.29
CA ASP A 22 7.64 16.45 8.76
C ASP A 22 7.86 17.97 8.96
N ASN A 23 7.16 18.82 8.18
CA ASN A 23 7.17 20.27 8.38
C ASN A 23 6.36 20.71 9.61
N ILE A 24 5.19 20.09 9.85
CA ILE A 24 4.35 20.40 11.02
C ILE A 24 5.08 20.01 12.32
N LEU A 25 5.69 18.82 12.37
CA LEU A 25 6.47 18.35 13.53
C LEU A 25 7.69 19.23 13.83
N ARG A 26 8.23 19.93 12.82
CA ARG A 26 9.34 20.87 13.00
C ARG A 26 8.90 22.26 13.48
N LEU A 27 7.65 22.63 13.23
CA LEU A 27 7.10 23.94 13.56
C LEU A 27 6.21 23.92 14.81
N SER A 28 5.80 22.73 15.26
CA SER A 28 4.86 22.56 16.38
C SER A 28 5.54 21.95 17.60
N ASP A 29 5.54 22.71 18.70
CA ASP A 29 5.96 22.24 20.03
C ASP A 29 4.79 21.68 20.86
N ASP A 30 3.58 21.62 20.27
CA ASP A 30 2.37 21.13 20.94
C ASP A 30 2.33 19.59 20.94
N PRO A 31 2.34 18.95 22.13
CA PRO A 31 2.33 17.49 22.23
C PRO A 31 1.06 16.85 21.63
N ASP A 32 -0.10 17.51 21.72
CA ASP A 32 -1.37 16.94 21.24
C ASP A 32 -1.41 16.88 19.70
N VAL A 33 -0.79 17.86 19.03
CA VAL A 33 -0.64 17.88 17.57
C VAL A 33 0.35 16.80 17.13
N ASN A 34 1.47 16.69 17.83
CA ASN A 34 2.54 15.77 17.48
C ASN A 34 2.10 14.30 17.59
N ASP A 35 1.26 13.96 18.56
CA ASP A 35 0.77 12.59 18.73
C ASP A 35 -0.26 12.20 17.65
N VAL A 36 -1.12 13.14 17.21
CA VAL A 36 -2.02 12.91 16.07
C VAL A 36 -1.22 12.68 14.79
N ILE A 37 -0.16 13.46 14.54
CA ILE A 37 0.68 13.29 13.35
C ILE A 37 1.44 11.95 13.38
N LYS A 38 1.95 11.52 14.54
CA LYS A 38 2.58 10.19 14.68
C LYS A 38 1.58 9.06 14.37
N PHE A 39 0.36 9.15 14.89
CA PHE A 39 -0.69 8.17 14.60
C PHE A 39 -1.00 8.08 13.09
N LEU A 40 -1.07 9.22 12.39
CA LEU A 40 -1.31 9.22 10.94
C LEU A 40 -0.17 8.55 10.16
N ARG A 41 1.09 8.75 10.56
CA ARG A 41 2.25 8.07 9.94
C ARG A 41 2.24 6.56 10.19
N GLU A 42 1.93 6.12 11.40
CA GLU A 42 1.82 4.69 11.70
C GLU A 42 0.69 4.02 10.91
N ARG A 43 -0.43 4.74 10.72
CA ARG A 43 -1.56 4.24 9.93
C ARG A 43 -1.19 3.98 8.47
N GLU A 44 -0.33 4.82 7.88
CA GLU A 44 0.18 4.61 6.51
C GLU A 44 1.06 3.36 6.41
N VAL A 45 1.95 3.12 7.38
CA VAL A 45 2.80 1.91 7.42
C VAL A 45 1.93 0.64 7.50
N VAL A 46 0.90 0.66 8.35
CA VAL A 46 -0.03 -0.46 8.47
C VAL A 46 -0.86 -0.64 7.18
N HIS A 47 -1.27 0.45 6.54
CA HIS A 47 -2.00 0.40 5.27
C HIS A 47 -1.18 -0.30 4.19
N PHE A 48 0.09 0.11 4.03
CA PHE A 48 1.00 -0.49 3.05
C PHE A 48 1.22 -2.00 3.30
N GLN A 49 1.52 -2.38 4.55
CA GLN A 49 1.78 -3.76 4.92
C GLN A 49 0.54 -4.65 4.67
N ARG A 50 -0.64 -4.22 5.13
CA ARG A 50 -1.89 -4.98 4.97
C ARG A 50 -2.34 -5.06 3.53
N PHE A 51 -2.14 -3.99 2.76
CA PHE A 51 -2.44 -4.00 1.33
C PHE A 51 -1.51 -4.97 0.59
N GLY A 52 -0.22 -4.97 0.90
CA GLY A 52 0.74 -5.96 0.37
C GLY A 52 0.34 -7.41 0.67
N GLU A 53 -0.07 -7.70 1.90
CA GLU A 53 -0.58 -9.03 2.29
C GLU A 53 -1.87 -9.40 1.56
N ALA A 54 -2.80 -8.46 1.38
CA ALA A 54 -4.03 -8.68 0.63
C ALA A 54 -3.74 -8.97 -0.85
N MET A 55 -2.76 -8.27 -1.43
CA MET A 55 -2.31 -8.46 -2.80
C MET A 55 -1.62 -9.80 -3.01
N GLN A 56 -0.80 -10.25 -2.06
CA GLN A 56 -0.19 -11.57 -2.10
C GLN A 56 -1.27 -12.67 -2.06
N LYS A 57 -2.23 -12.57 -1.13
CA LYS A 57 -3.36 -13.51 -1.03
C LYS A 57 -4.21 -13.52 -2.30
N LEU A 58 -4.43 -12.38 -2.93
CA LEU A 58 -5.14 -12.30 -4.21
C LEU A 58 -4.38 -13.00 -5.33
N ARG A 59 -3.05 -12.81 -5.40
CA ARG A 59 -2.19 -13.48 -6.38
C ARG A 59 -2.15 -14.99 -6.20
N GLU A 60 -2.10 -15.47 -4.96
CA GLU A 60 -2.19 -16.90 -4.64
C GLU A 60 -3.54 -17.49 -5.11
N LYS A 61 -4.66 -16.80 -4.88
CA LYS A 61 -5.99 -17.23 -5.36
C LYS A 61 -6.12 -17.19 -6.88
N LEU A 62 -5.53 -16.20 -7.55
CA LEU A 62 -5.51 -16.11 -9.02
C LEU A 62 -4.66 -17.23 -9.64
N ASN A 63 -3.52 -17.57 -9.04
CA ASN A 63 -2.70 -18.71 -9.46
C ASN A 63 -3.45 -20.06 -9.28
N GLN A 64 -4.26 -20.22 -8.24
CA GLN A 64 -5.10 -21.42 -8.05
C GLN A 64 -6.20 -21.56 -9.11
N LYS A 65 -6.71 -20.45 -9.68
CA LYS A 65 -7.66 -20.48 -10.80
C LYS A 65 -6.98 -20.66 -12.17
N ASN A 66 -5.65 -20.68 -12.23
CA ASN A 66 -4.88 -20.98 -13.44
C ASN A 66 -4.81 -22.50 -13.70
N VAL A 67 -5.96 -23.17 -13.63
CA VAL A 67 -6.18 -24.58 -14.00
C VAL A 67 -5.91 -24.84 -15.49
N TYR A 68 -5.62 -23.80 -16.28
CA TYR A 68 -5.19 -23.94 -17.67
C TYR A 68 -3.75 -24.45 -17.85
N TYR A 69 -2.92 -24.45 -16.80
CA TYR A 69 -1.57 -25.04 -16.89
C TYR A 69 -1.56 -26.58 -16.84
N MET A 70 -2.72 -27.18 -16.56
CA MET A 70 -2.93 -28.64 -16.62
C MET A 70 -3.88 -28.98 -17.77
N ASN A 71 -3.63 -28.42 -18.96
CA ASN A 71 -4.23 -28.94 -20.17
C ASN A 71 -3.32 -30.03 -20.75
N PRO A 72 -3.64 -31.34 -20.62
CA PRO A 72 -2.86 -32.42 -21.19
C PRO A 72 -2.84 -32.42 -22.73
N SER A 73 -3.49 -31.46 -23.40
CA SER A 73 -3.40 -31.25 -24.85
C SER A 73 -2.20 -30.44 -25.34
N PHE A 74 -1.30 -29.99 -24.44
CA PHE A 74 -0.06 -29.27 -24.82
C PHE A 74 1.22 -30.12 -24.76
N ASP A 75 1.11 -31.44 -24.55
CA ASP A 75 2.18 -32.38 -24.91
C ASP A 75 1.93 -32.90 -26.34
N MET A 76 2.33 -32.12 -27.35
CA MET A 76 2.62 -32.62 -28.69
C MET A 76 3.84 -31.90 -29.27
#